data_AF-A0A9E4KSE1-F1
#
_entry.id   AF-A0A9E4KSE1-F1
#
_cell.length_a   1.000
_cell.length_b   1.000
_cell.length_c   1.000
_cell.angle_alpha   90.00
_cell.angle_beta   90.00
_cell.angle_gamma   90.00
#
_symmetry.space_group_name_H-M   'P 1'
#
loop_
_entity.id
_entity.type
_entity.pdbx_description
1 polymer ?
#
loop_
_entity_poly.entity_id
_entity_poly.type
_entity_poly.pdbx_seq_one_letter_code
_entity_poly.pdbx_strand_id
1 'polypeptide(L)'
;IPDLRSKWDLKLRGINAVAASLSEHRDNAMLYKELATLRLDVPLPETLDQLEWRGVLGRDYLPLCRELGFSALSELPHKWADE
;
A
#
# COMPACT_ATOMS: atom_id res chain seq x y z
N ILE A 1 -11.18 21.58 -0.65
CA ILE A 1 -10.85 22.09 -2.01
C ILE A 1 -11.53 23.44 -2.19
N PRO A 2 -10.79 24.56 -2.27
CA PRO A 2 -11.38 25.89 -2.45
C PRO A 2 -12.00 26.07 -3.84
N ASP A 3 -13.18 26.70 -3.92
CA ASP A 3 -13.88 26.97 -5.20
C ASP A 3 -13.18 28.03 -6.06
N LEU A 4 -12.64 29.07 -5.41
CA LEU A 4 -12.00 30.19 -6.09
C LEU A 4 -10.49 30.03 -6.09
N ARG A 5 -9.86 30.24 -7.25
CA ARG A 5 -8.39 30.25 -7.40
C ARG A 5 -7.70 31.13 -6.36
N SER A 6 -8.26 32.30 -6.05
CA SER A 6 -7.66 33.26 -5.11
C SER A 6 -7.53 32.72 -3.68
N LYS A 7 -8.22 31.62 -3.35
CA LYS A 7 -8.18 30.95 -2.05
C LYS A 7 -7.18 29.80 -1.99
N TRP A 8 -6.43 29.54 -3.07
CA TRP A 8 -5.40 28.51 -3.09
C TRP A 8 -4.04 29.14 -2.79
N ASP A 9 -3.36 28.65 -1.74
CA ASP A 9 -2.03 29.12 -1.34
C ASP A 9 -0.90 28.68 -2.29
N LEU A 10 -1.21 27.88 -3.32
CA LEU A 10 -0.24 27.30 -4.25
C LEU A 10 -0.26 27.99 -5.61
N LYS A 11 0.91 28.37 -6.14
CA LYS A 11 1.07 28.85 -7.51
C LYS A 11 1.23 27.68 -8.49
N LEU A 12 0.12 27.04 -8.84
CA LEU A 12 0.10 25.93 -9.81
C LEU A 12 -0.11 26.44 -11.24
N ARG A 13 0.58 25.83 -12.22
CA ARG A 13 0.27 26.04 -13.64
C ARG A 13 -1.14 25.49 -13.92
N GLY A 14 -1.96 26.23 -14.67
CA GLY A 14 -3.31 25.77 -15.01
C GLY A 14 -4.31 25.78 -13.85
N ILE A 15 -3.99 26.46 -12.74
CA ILE A 15 -4.84 26.51 -11.54
C ILE A 15 -6.28 26.97 -11.78
N ASN A 16 -6.55 27.80 -12.81
CA ASN A 16 -7.92 28.15 -13.19
C ASN A 16 -8.70 26.92 -13.67
N ALA A 17 -8.09 26.10 -14.53
CA ALA A 17 -8.71 24.87 -15.04
C ALA A 17 -8.86 23.82 -13.93
N VAL A 18 -7.87 23.72 -13.04
CA VAL A 18 -7.93 22.81 -11.88
C VAL A 18 -9.05 23.20 -10.91
N ALA A 19 -9.15 24.50 -10.56
CA ALA A 19 -10.20 24.98 -9.66
C ALA A 19 -11.59 24.77 -10.25
N ALA A 20 -11.78 25.07 -11.55
CA ALA A 20 -13.04 24.84 -12.25
C ALA A 20 -13.41 23.34 -12.27
N SER A 21 -12.50 22.47 -12.68
CA SER A 21 -12.76 21.03 -12.78
C SER A 21 -13.06 20.39 -11.42
N LEU A 22 -12.30 20.75 -10.37
CA LEU A 22 -12.57 20.23 -9.02
C LEU A 22 -13.85 20.81 -8.40
N SER A 23 -14.24 22.02 -8.78
CA SER A 23 -15.52 22.59 -8.37
C SER A 23 -16.70 21.88 -9.05
N GLU A 24 -16.58 21.60 -10.35
CA GLU A 24 -17.62 20.93 -11.15
C GLU A 24 -17.80 19.46 -10.74
N HIS A 25 -16.72 18.76 -10.38
CA HIS A 25 -16.74 17.34 -10.03
C HIS A 25 -16.42 17.08 -8.56
N ARG A 26 -16.85 17.98 -7.67
CA ARG A 26 -16.50 17.96 -6.24
C ARG A 26 -16.80 16.62 -5.56
N ASP A 27 -17.98 16.06 -5.80
CA ASP A 27 -18.40 14.80 -5.17
C ASP A 27 -17.52 13.64 -5.63
N ASN A 28 -17.25 13.54 -6.93
CA ASN A 28 -16.34 12.55 -7.49
C ASN A 28 -14.91 12.73 -6.96
N ALA A 29 -14.41 13.97 -6.87
CA ALA A 29 -13.08 14.25 -6.34
C ALA A 29 -12.95 13.83 -4.86
N MET A 30 -14.00 14.04 -4.06
CA MET A 30 -14.05 13.60 -2.67
C MET A 30 -14.11 12.07 -2.56
N LEU A 31 -14.93 11.41 -3.39
CA LEU A 31 -14.99 9.95 -3.45
C LEU A 31 -13.65 9.34 -3.84
N TYR A 32 -13.00 9.86 -4.90
CA TYR A 32 -11.68 9.36 -5.31
C TYR A 32 -10.62 9.60 -4.25
N LYS A 33 -10.67 10.74 -3.54
CA LYS A 33 -9.80 10.98 -2.39
C LYS A 33 -10.02 9.91 -1.32
N GLU A 34 -11.27 9.62 -0.98
CA GLU A 34 -11.60 8.60 0.02
C GLU A 34 -11.07 7.22 -0.39
N LEU A 35 -11.37 6.79 -1.62
CA LEU A 35 -10.94 5.48 -2.14
C LEU A 35 -9.42 5.34 -2.26
N ALA A 36 -8.72 6.42 -2.59
CA ALA A 36 -7.26 6.43 -2.69
C ALA A 36 -6.55 6.64 -1.35
N THR A 37 -7.28 6.92 -0.27
CA THR A 37 -6.70 7.12 1.06
C THR A 37 -6.58 5.77 1.77
N LEU A 38 -5.35 5.41 2.15
CA LEU A 38 -5.11 4.21 2.95
C LEU A 38 -5.78 4.34 4.32
N ARG A 39 -6.58 3.33 4.71
CA ARG A 39 -7.13 3.23 6.07
C ARG A 39 -6.07 2.70 7.03
N LEU A 40 -5.82 3.46 8.09
CA LEU A 40 -4.85 3.11 9.15
C LEU A 40 -5.52 2.64 10.45
N ASP A 41 -6.85 2.64 10.48
CA ASP A 41 -7.71 2.36 11.64
C ASP A 41 -8.38 0.99 11.56
N VAL A 42 -7.82 0.08 10.75
CA VAL A 42 -8.36 -1.27 10.60
C VAL A 42 -8.12 -2.04 11.90
N PRO A 43 -9.15 -2.68 12.49
CA PRO A 43 -8.96 -3.51 13.67
C PRO A 43 -8.19 -4.77 13.29
N LEU A 44 -6.88 -4.74 13.49
CA LEU A 44 -6.00 -5.90 13.36
C LEU A 44 -5.95 -6.64 14.71
N PRO A 45 -6.31 -7.93 14.77
CA PRO A 45 -6.26 -8.69 16.02
C PRO A 45 -4.82 -9.00 16.46
N GLU A 46 -3.86 -8.98 15.54
CA GLU A 46 -2.45 -9.25 15.82
C GLU A 46 -1.69 -8.04 16.37
N THR A 47 -0.73 -8.32 17.25
CA THR A 47 0.28 -7.36 17.73
C THR A 47 1.54 -7.42 16.87
N LEU A 48 2.37 -6.38 16.92
CA LEU A 48 3.65 -6.37 16.17
C LEU A 48 4.57 -7.53 16.56
N ASP A 49 4.63 -7.90 17.84
CA ASP A 49 5.46 -9.01 18.32
C ASP A 49 5.00 -10.36 17.75
N GLN A 50 3.70 -10.54 17.53
CA GLN A 50 3.15 -11.75 16.90
C GLN A 50 3.48 -11.84 15.41
N LEU A 51 3.71 -10.69 14.75
CA LEU A 51 4.08 -10.61 13.34
C LEU A 51 5.60 -10.72 13.13
N GLU A 52 6.39 -10.95 14.19
CA GLU A 52 7.83 -11.11 14.08
C GLU A 52 8.18 -12.27 13.13
N TRP A 53 9.05 -11.98 12.16
CA TRP A 53 9.53 -13.01 11.25
C TRP A 53 10.41 -14.04 11.96
N ARG A 54 9.92 -15.28 12.08
CA ARG A 54 10.62 -16.37 12.77
C ARG A 54 11.60 -17.15 11.90
N GLY A 55 11.53 -16.99 10.57
CA GLY A 55 12.34 -17.75 9.62
C GLY A 55 11.50 -18.66 8.74
N VAL A 56 12.11 -19.18 7.69
CA VAL A 56 11.45 -20.05 6.72
C VAL A 56 11.24 -21.45 7.31
N LEU A 57 10.07 -22.03 7.10
CA LEU A 57 9.78 -23.42 7.44
C LEU A 57 10.34 -24.32 6.33
N GLY A 58 11.54 -24.88 6.55
CA GLY A 58 12.26 -25.66 5.54
C GLY A 58 11.51 -26.89 5.07
N ARG A 59 10.76 -27.53 5.99
CA ARG A 59 9.94 -28.71 5.65
C ARG A 59 8.87 -28.42 4.60
N ASP A 60 8.33 -27.20 4.56
CA ASP A 60 7.24 -26.80 3.67
C ASP A 60 7.79 -26.04 2.44
N TYR A 61 8.83 -25.22 2.65
CA TYR A 61 9.43 -24.37 1.63
C TYR A 61 10.24 -25.12 0.57
N LEU A 62 11.05 -26.10 0.97
CA LEU A 62 11.92 -26.84 0.04
C LEU A 62 11.11 -27.70 -0.95
N PRO A 63 10.04 -28.43 -0.52
CA PRO A 63 9.13 -29.09 -1.46
C PRO A 63 8.46 -28.12 -2.43
N LEU A 64 7.98 -26.97 -1.95
CA LEU A 64 7.35 -25.94 -2.79
C LEU A 64 8.32 -25.42 -3.86
N CYS A 65 9.58 -25.14 -3.49
CA CYS A 65 10.59 -24.71 -4.45
C CYS A 65 10.87 -25.77 -5.52
N ARG A 66 10.86 -27.05 -5.13
CA ARG A 66 11.03 -28.17 -6.08
C ARG A 66 9.85 -28.27 -7.03
N GLU A 67 8.62 -28.16 -6.51
CA GLU A 67 7.39 -28.22 -7.31
C GLU A 67 7.33 -27.08 -8.33
N LEU A 68 7.67 -25.86 -7.92
CA LEU A 68 7.63 -24.68 -8.78
C LEU A 68 8.89 -24.51 -9.66
N GLY A 69 9.89 -25.39 -9.51
CA GLY A 69 11.15 -25.31 -10.27
C GLY A 69 12.08 -24.17 -9.84
N PHE A 70 11.89 -23.62 -8.63
CA PHE A 70 12.68 -22.52 -8.07
C PHE A 70 13.94 -23.00 -7.35
N SER A 71 14.81 -23.72 -8.06
CA SER A 71 16.05 -24.28 -7.48
C SER A 71 16.94 -23.20 -6.83
N ALA A 72 17.17 -22.07 -7.50
CA ALA A 72 17.97 -20.98 -6.96
C ALA A 72 17.37 -20.33 -5.69
N LEU A 73 16.03 -20.31 -5.55
CA LEU A 73 15.39 -19.71 -4.38
C LEU A 73 15.55 -20.59 -3.14
N SER A 74 15.68 -21.91 -3.30
CA SER A 74 15.84 -22.85 -2.19
C SER A 74 17.07 -22.58 -1.30
N GLU A 75 18.09 -21.89 -1.84
CA GLU A 75 19.35 -21.58 -1.16
C GLU A 75 19.39 -20.16 -0.56
N LEU A 76 18.39 -19.31 -0.84
CA LEU A 76 18.36 -17.91 -0.40
C LEU A 76 17.94 -17.65 1.06
N PRO A 77 17.17 -18.51 1.75
CA PRO A 77 16.78 -18.23 3.13
C PRO A 77 17.98 -18.07 4.07
N HIS A 78 18.02 -16.95 4.79
CA HIS A 78 19.07 -16.61 5.76
C HIS A 78 18.68 -16.89 7.21
N LYS A 79 17.41 -17.28 7.45
CA LYS A 79 16.87 -17.64 8.77
C LYS A 79 15.87 -18.77 8.57
N TRP A 80 16.08 -19.89 9.27
CA TRP A 80 15.18 -21.03 9.28
C TRP A 80 14.44 -21.10 10.62
N ALA A 81 13.15 -21.43 10.59
CA ALA A 81 12.32 -21.53 11.80
C ALA A 81 12.22 -22.96 12.36
N ASP A 82 12.67 -23.95 11.59
CA ASP A 82 12.64 -25.38 11.95
C ASP A 82 13.98 -25.86 12.56
N GLU A 83 14.91 -24.96 12.90
CA GLU A 83 16.17 -25.22 13.63
C GLU A 83 16.09 -24.85 15.11
#